data_AF-A0A430FPA9-F1
#
_entry.id   AF-A0A430FPA9-F1
#
_cell.length_a   1.000
_cell.length_b   1.000
_cell.length_c   1.000
_cell.angle_alpha   90.00
_cell.angle_beta   90.00
_cell.angle_gamma   90.00
#
_symmetry.space_group_name_H-M   'P 1'
#
loop_
_entity.id
_entity.type
_entity.pdbx_description
1 polymer ?
#
loop_
_entity_poly.entity_id
_entity_poly.type
_entity_poly.pdbx_seq_one_letter_code
_entity_poly.pdbx_strand_id
1 'polypeptide(L)'
;MVGFISWLTTINIEVWVFVGLLILTAKRKKNAEHRILCGVCGFLGAFLITMGLSLGLDPFRYIRRLSAAEASDYLGSLGSWLMYLIGGFFGAAGLVFLLACLGLSMTGGRRYGASTSPRPTDMATPTREQFNALGQRYGLVAAMQNEQQYHGWYMADCDNGGEPDALYENSRNIDINQLHASGLLYGNPGSGLNASGFGTDAVTSGQRGELGLARIIAHEQLPVLSFWSLYGMDDQGRCVNADIDCVLLGIDADHRVHAWFVDAKNYKGGSDTSYVNVNERCLARISKSRRAFVKGSDGKPYITMSRNMAMQRERWQAALARHRVDARWMVCMVPGGRNGIPDVSDAKWVGGIAVTSPRELVASVRAANLISPNELPSDVVDFFRGRVKQVVAAA
;
A
#
# COMPACT_ATOMS: atom_id res chain seq x y z
N MET A 1 18.86 -13.70 -54.38
CA MET A 1 18.91 -12.31 -53.88
C MET A 1 17.58 -11.60 -53.87
N VAL A 2 16.76 -11.63 -54.94
CA VAL A 2 15.45 -10.95 -54.96
C VAL A 2 14.46 -11.50 -53.90
N GLY A 3 14.51 -12.80 -53.59
CA GLY A 3 13.71 -13.40 -52.51
C GLY A 3 14.15 -13.00 -51.09
N PHE A 4 15.45 -12.74 -50.87
CA PHE A 4 15.99 -12.32 -49.56
C PHE A 4 15.66 -10.85 -49.26
N ILE A 5 15.59 -10.02 -50.30
CA ILE A 5 15.18 -8.62 -50.18
C ILE A 5 13.66 -8.51 -49.95
N SER A 6 12.85 -9.37 -50.60
CA SER A 6 11.41 -9.47 -50.32
C SER A 6 11.11 -10.06 -48.92
N TRP A 7 11.99 -10.92 -48.42
CA TRP A 7 11.95 -11.43 -47.05
C TRP A 7 12.25 -10.32 -46.02
N LEU A 8 13.24 -9.46 -46.28
CA LEU A 8 13.57 -8.31 -45.44
C LEU A 8 12.47 -7.24 -45.41
N THR A 9 11.71 -7.02 -46.49
CA THR A 9 10.67 -5.97 -46.51
C THR A 9 9.41 -6.37 -45.73
N THR A 10 9.04 -7.65 -45.72
CA THR A 10 7.86 -8.13 -44.99
C THR A 10 8.14 -8.24 -43.48
N ILE A 11 9.35 -8.66 -43.09
CA ILE A 11 9.82 -8.65 -41.70
C ILE A 11 9.87 -7.23 -41.13
N ASN A 12 10.23 -6.24 -41.95
CA ASN A 12 10.33 -4.87 -41.48
C ASN A 12 8.99 -4.34 -40.98
N ILE A 13 7.89 -4.51 -41.70
CA ILE A 13 6.61 -3.87 -41.32
C ILE A 13 6.07 -4.45 -40.01
N GLU A 14 6.13 -5.77 -39.82
CA GLU A 14 5.62 -6.40 -38.59
C GLU A 14 6.51 -6.05 -37.38
N VAL A 15 7.84 -6.11 -37.51
CA VAL A 15 8.76 -5.72 -36.43
C VAL A 15 8.61 -4.23 -36.08
N TRP A 16 8.45 -3.33 -37.05
CA TRP A 16 8.26 -1.91 -36.79
C TRP A 16 6.91 -1.57 -36.15
N VAL A 17 5.83 -2.27 -36.50
CA VAL A 17 4.52 -2.12 -35.83
C VAL A 17 4.61 -2.57 -34.37
N PHE A 18 5.31 -3.67 -34.10
CA PHE A 18 5.49 -4.19 -32.73
C PHE A 18 6.43 -3.33 -31.88
N VAL A 19 7.54 -2.85 -32.45
CA VAL A 19 8.44 -1.88 -31.80
C VAL A 19 7.70 -0.57 -31.52
N GLY A 20 6.84 -0.10 -32.43
CA GLY A 20 5.98 1.06 -32.24
C GLY A 20 4.99 0.91 -31.07
N LEU A 21 4.33 -0.25 -30.95
CA LEU A 21 3.44 -0.58 -29.85
C LEU A 21 4.16 -0.63 -28.50
N LEU A 22 5.37 -1.23 -28.46
CA LEU A 22 6.20 -1.30 -27.24
C LEU A 22 6.64 0.09 -26.76
N ILE A 23 7.08 0.98 -27.67
CA ILE A 23 7.46 2.36 -27.36
C ILE A 23 6.26 3.16 -26.81
N LEU A 24 5.05 2.96 -27.35
CA LEU A 24 3.81 3.57 -26.86
C LEU A 24 3.44 3.11 -25.43
N THR A 25 3.59 1.82 -25.10
CA THR A 25 3.41 1.31 -23.72
C THR A 25 4.49 1.79 -22.76
N ALA A 26 5.75 1.89 -23.19
CA ALA A 26 6.85 2.36 -22.35
C ALA A 26 6.72 3.85 -21.99
N LYS A 27 6.26 4.71 -22.91
CA LYS A 27 6.03 6.15 -22.65
C LYS A 27 4.97 6.43 -21.56
N ARG A 28 4.09 5.48 -21.23
CA ARG A 28 3.06 5.63 -20.19
C ARG A 28 3.50 5.26 -18.75
N LYS A 29 4.66 4.62 -18.55
CA LYS A 29 5.18 4.30 -17.21
C LYS A 29 6.10 5.41 -16.70
N LYS A 30 6.08 5.81 -15.42
CA LYS A 30 6.92 6.91 -14.87
C LYS A 30 8.38 6.53 -14.56
N ASN A 31 8.74 5.24 -14.50
CA ASN A 31 10.08 4.78 -14.10
C ASN A 31 10.95 4.36 -15.31
N ALA A 32 12.17 4.90 -15.44
CA ALA A 32 13.03 4.77 -16.62
C ALA A 32 13.58 3.34 -16.82
N GLU A 33 13.91 2.62 -15.75
CA GLU A 33 14.47 1.26 -15.83
C GLU A 33 13.45 0.24 -16.36
N HIS A 34 12.19 0.39 -15.94
CA HIS A 34 11.07 -0.42 -16.45
C HIS A 34 10.81 -0.17 -17.94
N ARG A 35 11.07 1.04 -18.45
CA ARG A 35 10.95 1.34 -19.88
C ARG A 35 12.04 0.65 -20.68
N ILE A 36 13.27 0.64 -20.17
CA ILE A 36 14.42 0.01 -20.82
C ILE A 36 14.25 -1.52 -20.83
N LEU A 37 13.85 -2.12 -19.72
CA LEU A 37 13.63 -3.55 -19.63
C LEU A 37 12.49 -4.03 -20.55
N CYS A 38 11.35 -3.33 -20.56
CA CYS A 38 10.27 -3.65 -21.50
C CYS A 38 10.68 -3.46 -22.96
N GLY A 39 11.54 -2.47 -23.26
CA GLY A 39 12.08 -2.25 -24.61
C GLY A 39 12.99 -3.39 -25.07
N VAL A 40 13.95 -3.80 -24.23
CA VAL A 40 14.92 -4.87 -24.55
C VAL A 40 14.23 -6.22 -24.66
N CYS A 41 13.40 -6.60 -23.68
CA CYS A 41 12.70 -7.89 -23.70
C CYS A 41 11.65 -7.97 -24.83
N GLY A 42 10.97 -6.85 -25.12
CA GLY A 42 10.03 -6.79 -26.24
C GLY A 42 10.71 -6.93 -27.60
N PHE A 43 11.88 -6.31 -27.78
CA PHE A 43 12.69 -6.45 -29.00
C PHE A 43 13.19 -7.88 -29.19
N LEU A 44 13.74 -8.50 -28.14
CA LEU A 44 14.19 -9.90 -28.16
C LEU A 44 13.03 -10.87 -28.45
N GLY A 45 11.87 -10.68 -27.83
CA GLY A 45 10.69 -11.49 -28.09
C GLY A 45 10.22 -11.40 -29.55
N ALA A 46 10.12 -10.18 -30.08
CA ALA A 46 9.75 -9.97 -31.49
C ALA A 46 10.76 -10.63 -32.45
N PHE A 47 12.06 -10.48 -32.19
CA PHE A 47 13.11 -11.10 -32.99
C PHE A 47 12.98 -12.63 -33.02
N LEU A 48 12.76 -13.27 -31.88
CA LEU A 48 12.61 -14.73 -31.77
C LEU A 48 11.35 -15.24 -32.47
N ILE A 49 10.22 -14.52 -32.36
CA ILE A 49 8.99 -14.88 -33.10
C ILE A 49 9.26 -14.82 -34.60
N THR A 50 9.85 -13.73 -35.09
CA THR A 50 10.14 -13.57 -36.52
C THR A 50 11.10 -14.64 -37.01
N MET A 51 12.12 -14.99 -36.23
CA MET A 51 13.04 -16.07 -36.58
C MET A 51 12.32 -17.43 -36.61
N GLY A 52 11.44 -17.69 -35.64
CA GLY A 52 10.61 -18.90 -35.59
C GLY A 52 9.65 -19.02 -36.77
N LEU A 53 8.99 -17.93 -37.15
CA LEU A 53 8.09 -17.88 -38.31
C LEU A 53 8.85 -18.07 -39.62
N SER A 54 10.03 -17.46 -39.78
CA SER A 54 10.85 -17.67 -40.97
C SER A 54 11.31 -19.11 -41.10
N LEU A 55 11.89 -19.68 -40.04
CA LEU A 55 12.34 -21.08 -40.04
C LEU A 55 11.18 -22.08 -40.19
N GLY A 56 10.00 -21.76 -39.66
CA GLY A 56 8.82 -22.62 -39.73
C GLY A 56 8.02 -22.49 -41.03
N LEU A 57 8.04 -21.34 -41.72
CA LEU A 57 7.21 -21.09 -42.91
C LEU A 57 8.00 -21.07 -44.22
N ASP A 58 9.31 -20.81 -44.20
CA ASP A 58 10.12 -20.84 -45.41
C ASP A 58 10.18 -22.22 -46.09
N PRO A 59 10.15 -23.36 -45.36
CA PRO A 59 9.96 -24.67 -45.98
C PRO A 59 8.67 -24.78 -46.80
N PHE A 60 7.55 -24.20 -46.34
CA PHE A 60 6.28 -24.20 -47.09
C PHE A 60 6.33 -23.33 -48.35
N ARG A 61 7.08 -22.21 -48.31
CA ARG A 61 7.30 -21.37 -49.49
C ARG A 61 8.18 -22.07 -50.53
N TYR A 62 9.12 -22.90 -50.08
CA TYR A 62 9.96 -23.72 -50.93
C TYR A 62 9.20 -24.91 -51.53
N ILE A 63 8.41 -25.63 -50.71
CA ILE A 63 7.56 -26.76 -51.14
C ILE A 63 6.55 -26.34 -52.21
N ARG A 64 5.99 -25.12 -52.14
CA ARG A 64 5.09 -24.57 -53.17
C ARG A 64 5.71 -24.47 -54.57
N ARG A 65 7.03 -24.63 -54.71
CA ARG A 65 7.76 -24.57 -55.99
C ARG A 65 8.27 -25.93 -56.46
N LEU A 66 8.00 -27.00 -55.71
CA LEU A 66 8.43 -28.37 -56.01
C LEU A 66 7.27 -29.18 -56.60
N SER A 67 7.59 -30.27 -57.30
CA SER A 67 6.59 -31.24 -57.71
C SER A 67 6.05 -32.02 -56.49
N ALA A 68 4.87 -32.62 -56.62
CA ALA A 68 4.20 -33.29 -55.49
C ALA A 68 5.02 -34.45 -54.88
N ALA A 69 5.79 -35.16 -55.71
CA ALA A 69 6.67 -36.25 -55.25
C ALA A 69 7.86 -35.72 -54.44
N GLU A 70 8.51 -34.66 -54.92
CA GLU A 70 9.66 -34.02 -54.26
C GLU A 70 9.25 -33.32 -52.95
N ALA A 71 8.05 -32.74 -52.92
CA ALA A 71 7.46 -32.16 -51.71
C ALA A 71 7.24 -33.20 -50.62
N SER A 72 6.78 -34.40 -50.99
CA SER A 72 6.55 -35.51 -50.05
C SER A 72 7.85 -36.01 -49.43
N ASP A 73 8.90 -36.20 -50.22
CA ASP A 73 10.21 -36.62 -49.71
C ASP A 73 10.87 -35.54 -48.85
N TYR A 74 10.75 -34.26 -49.23
CA TYR A 74 11.27 -33.16 -48.43
C TYR A 74 10.55 -33.03 -47.08
N LEU A 75 9.22 -33.16 -47.04
CA LEU A 75 8.44 -33.19 -45.80
C LEU A 75 8.68 -34.44 -44.96
N GLY A 76 9.05 -35.57 -45.57
CA GLY A 76 9.44 -36.79 -44.88
C GLY A 76 10.87 -36.77 -44.32
N SER A 77 11.71 -35.84 -44.79
CA SER A 77 13.11 -35.78 -44.38
C SER A 77 13.28 -35.31 -42.93
N LEU A 78 14.18 -35.96 -42.20
CA LEU A 78 14.46 -35.64 -40.79
C LEU A 78 14.91 -34.17 -40.61
N GLY A 79 15.55 -33.61 -41.63
CA GLY A 79 16.00 -32.21 -41.64
C GLY A 79 14.86 -31.20 -41.68
N SER A 80 13.77 -31.47 -42.41
CA SER A 80 12.62 -30.55 -42.47
C SER A 80 11.82 -30.57 -41.16
N TRP A 81 11.60 -31.76 -40.59
CA TRP A 81 11.01 -31.91 -39.26
C TRP A 81 11.79 -31.17 -38.17
N LEU A 82 13.12 -31.27 -38.21
CA LEU A 82 13.97 -30.56 -37.26
C LEU A 82 13.84 -29.04 -37.41
N MET A 83 13.74 -28.51 -38.63
CA MET A 83 13.54 -27.07 -38.86
C MET A 83 12.17 -26.59 -38.36
N TYR A 84 11.11 -27.40 -38.50
CA TYR A 84 9.80 -27.07 -37.92
C TYR A 84 9.83 -27.08 -36.39
N LEU A 85 10.51 -28.04 -35.78
CA LEU A 85 10.65 -28.09 -34.32
C LEU A 85 11.46 -26.90 -33.79
N ILE A 86 12.55 -26.54 -34.47
CA ILE A 86 13.37 -25.38 -34.11
C ILE A 86 12.58 -24.07 -34.31
N GLY A 87 11.89 -23.92 -35.45
CA GLY A 87 11.05 -22.77 -35.73
C GLY A 87 9.89 -22.63 -34.72
N GLY A 88 9.23 -23.74 -34.40
CA GLY A 88 8.18 -23.80 -33.38
C GLY A 88 8.71 -23.46 -31.99
N PHE A 89 9.89 -23.95 -31.61
CA PHE A 89 10.54 -23.63 -30.35
C PHE A 89 10.84 -22.14 -30.22
N PHE A 90 11.46 -21.53 -31.23
CA PHE A 90 11.76 -20.10 -31.20
C PHE A 90 10.49 -19.23 -31.26
N GLY A 91 9.49 -19.64 -32.02
CA GLY A 91 8.18 -18.97 -32.05
C GLY A 91 7.49 -19.01 -30.69
N ALA A 92 7.45 -20.17 -30.03
CA ALA A 92 6.88 -20.33 -28.71
C ALA A 92 7.68 -19.57 -27.64
N ALA A 93 9.01 -19.63 -27.67
CA ALA A 93 9.88 -18.90 -26.75
C ALA A 93 9.70 -17.38 -26.89
N GLY A 94 9.63 -16.88 -28.12
CA GLY A 94 9.33 -15.48 -28.40
C GLY A 94 7.95 -15.04 -27.90
N LEU A 95 6.93 -15.89 -28.07
CA LEU A 95 5.57 -15.65 -27.56
C LEU A 95 5.52 -15.63 -26.02
N VAL A 96 6.26 -16.53 -25.36
CA VAL A 96 6.38 -16.54 -23.89
C VAL A 96 7.06 -15.25 -23.40
N PHE A 97 8.13 -14.80 -24.04
CA PHE A 97 8.77 -13.53 -23.70
C PHE A 97 7.84 -12.32 -23.89
N LEU A 98 7.03 -12.32 -24.96
CA LEU A 98 6.03 -11.27 -25.21
C LEU A 98 4.88 -11.30 -24.21
N LEU A 99 4.36 -12.48 -23.87
CA LEU A 99 3.34 -12.65 -22.84
C LEU A 99 3.88 -12.31 -21.44
N ALA A 100 5.17 -12.54 -21.17
CA ALA A 100 5.81 -12.08 -19.94
C ALA A 100 5.94 -10.55 -19.92
N CYS A 101 6.21 -9.89 -21.04
CA CYS A 101 6.25 -8.42 -21.14
C CYS A 101 4.87 -7.77 -21.04
N LEU A 102 3.85 -8.37 -21.68
CA LEU A 102 2.45 -7.98 -21.54
C LEU A 102 1.94 -8.30 -20.13
N GLY A 103 2.37 -9.42 -19.55
CA GLY A 103 2.16 -9.82 -18.17
C GLY A 103 2.73 -8.79 -17.21
N LEU A 104 3.99 -8.35 -17.38
CA LEU A 104 4.62 -7.26 -16.62
C LEU A 104 4.02 -5.86 -16.90
N SER A 105 3.26 -5.72 -17.99
CA SER A 105 2.42 -4.54 -18.25
C SER A 105 1.01 -4.65 -17.67
N MET A 106 0.50 -5.87 -17.44
CA MET A 106 -0.83 -6.14 -16.87
C MET A 106 -0.80 -6.51 -15.38
N THR A 107 0.35 -6.90 -14.82
CA THR A 107 0.61 -7.03 -13.38
C THR A 107 1.12 -5.72 -12.77
N GLY A 108 1.48 -4.73 -13.60
CA GLY A 108 1.68 -3.34 -13.21
C GLY A 108 0.38 -2.54 -13.00
N GLY A 109 -0.79 -3.20 -12.94
CA GLY A 109 -2.05 -2.50 -12.73
C GLY A 109 -3.30 -3.37 -12.68
N ARG A 110 -3.22 -4.65 -12.26
CA ARG A 110 -4.41 -5.37 -11.78
C ARG A 110 -4.97 -4.54 -10.62
N ARG A 111 -6.04 -3.80 -10.94
CA ARG A 111 -7.02 -3.28 -9.99
C ARG A 111 -7.57 -4.49 -9.22
N TYR A 112 -6.88 -4.86 -8.15
CA TYR A 112 -7.52 -5.54 -7.04
C TYR A 112 -8.62 -4.62 -6.56
N GLY A 113 -9.80 -5.19 -6.37
CA GLY A 113 -11.04 -4.48 -6.12
C GLY A 113 -10.85 -3.29 -5.20
N ALA A 114 -10.90 -2.10 -5.79
CA ALA A 114 -11.67 -1.05 -5.16
C ALA A 114 -13.06 -1.66 -4.99
N SER A 115 -13.34 -2.17 -3.78
CA SER A 115 -14.61 -1.86 -3.13
C SER A 115 -15.02 -0.50 -3.66
N THR A 116 -16.19 -0.41 -4.29
CA THR A 116 -16.82 0.85 -4.66
C THR A 116 -17.04 1.66 -3.38
N SER A 117 -15.94 2.20 -2.82
CA SER A 117 -15.96 3.51 -2.26
C SER A 117 -16.41 4.40 -3.41
N PRO A 118 -17.48 5.19 -3.24
CA PRO A 118 -17.97 6.04 -4.29
C PRO A 118 -16.80 6.83 -4.88
N ARG A 119 -16.82 7.02 -6.21
CA ARG A 119 -15.91 7.96 -6.88
C ARG A 119 -15.80 9.22 -6.00
N PRO A 120 -14.60 9.78 -5.81
CA PRO A 120 -14.43 11.04 -5.10
C PRO A 120 -15.00 12.18 -5.96
N THR A 121 -16.31 12.22 -6.11
CA THR A 121 -17.05 13.29 -6.77
C THR A 121 -17.90 14.09 -5.79
N ASP A 122 -17.82 13.79 -4.48
CA ASP A 122 -18.28 14.67 -3.39
C ASP A 122 -17.28 14.66 -2.20
N MET A 123 -15.98 14.74 -2.50
CA MET A 123 -15.01 15.16 -1.47
C MET A 123 -15.12 16.67 -1.34
N ALA A 124 -16.02 17.16 -0.49
CA ALA A 124 -16.12 18.59 -0.22
C ALA A 124 -14.76 19.07 0.32
N THR A 125 -13.99 19.73 -0.54
CA THR A 125 -12.81 20.49 -0.12
C THR A 125 -13.26 21.44 0.97
N PRO A 126 -12.57 21.53 2.11
CA PRO A 126 -13.08 22.33 3.19
C PRO A 126 -13.22 23.79 2.75
N THR A 127 -14.30 24.43 3.19
CA THR A 127 -14.70 25.75 2.74
C THR A 127 -13.93 26.84 3.48
N ARG A 128 -13.94 28.06 2.93
CA ARG A 128 -13.37 29.24 3.58
C ARG A 128 -14.02 29.48 4.95
N GLU A 129 -15.32 29.30 5.04
CA GLU A 129 -16.10 29.50 6.27
C GLU A 129 -15.67 28.53 7.37
N GLN A 130 -15.44 27.26 7.03
CA GLN A 130 -14.94 26.25 7.97
C GLN A 130 -13.55 26.61 8.49
N PHE A 131 -12.64 27.06 7.61
CA PHE A 131 -11.32 27.52 8.02
C PHE A 131 -11.35 28.81 8.84
N ASN A 132 -12.27 29.74 8.54
CA ASN A 132 -12.47 30.95 9.34
C ASN A 132 -12.94 30.63 10.75
N ALA A 133 -13.87 29.68 10.91
CA ALA A 133 -14.33 29.24 12.23
C ALA A 133 -13.18 28.63 13.05
N LEU A 134 -12.32 27.82 12.44
CA LEU A 134 -11.11 27.31 13.09
C LEU A 134 -10.12 28.43 13.44
N GLY A 135 -9.86 29.34 12.50
CA GLY A 135 -8.99 30.49 12.71
C GLY A 135 -9.41 31.32 13.92
N GLN A 136 -10.71 31.57 14.07
CA GLN A 136 -11.25 32.27 15.24
C GLN A 136 -11.16 31.43 16.51
N ARG A 137 -11.59 30.16 16.49
CA ARG A 137 -11.61 29.26 17.65
C ARG A 137 -10.22 29.08 18.28
N TYR A 138 -9.19 28.92 17.45
CA TYR A 138 -7.82 28.70 17.90
C TYR A 138 -6.99 29.99 17.94
N GLY A 139 -7.63 31.14 17.70
CA GLY A 139 -6.99 32.44 17.71
C GLY A 139 -5.80 32.50 16.75
N LEU A 140 -5.94 32.06 15.50
CA LEU A 140 -4.86 32.15 14.53
C LEU A 140 -4.58 33.60 14.13
N VAL A 141 -3.42 33.86 13.55
CA VAL A 141 -3.02 35.18 13.05
C VAL A 141 -3.40 35.30 11.57
N ALA A 142 -4.00 36.43 11.20
CA ALA A 142 -4.27 36.76 9.80
C ALA A 142 -2.95 36.98 9.06
N ALA A 143 -2.86 36.51 7.81
CA ALA A 143 -1.66 36.70 7.01
C ALA A 143 -1.45 38.17 6.67
N MET A 144 -0.22 38.65 6.80
CA MET A 144 0.20 39.97 6.33
C MET A 144 0.48 39.94 4.81
N GLN A 145 0.66 41.12 4.23
CA GLN A 145 1.01 41.26 2.81
C GLN A 145 2.33 40.52 2.53
N ASN A 146 2.33 39.69 1.49
CA ASN A 146 3.45 38.84 1.05
C ASN A 146 3.76 37.60 1.91
N GLU A 147 2.92 37.27 2.90
CA GLU A 147 3.04 36.01 3.63
C GLU A 147 2.31 34.85 2.92
N GLN A 148 2.77 33.62 3.15
CA GLN A 148 2.01 32.44 2.74
C GLN A 148 0.70 32.37 3.53
N GLN A 149 -0.40 32.10 2.84
CA GLN A 149 -1.72 32.16 3.44
C GLN A 149 -2.66 31.07 2.93
N TYR A 150 -3.60 30.67 3.80
CA TYR A 150 -4.74 29.84 3.45
C TYR A 150 -6.03 30.55 3.87
N HIS A 151 -6.85 30.93 2.89
CA HIS A 151 -8.12 31.63 3.12
C HIS A 151 -8.03 32.94 3.96
N GLY A 152 -6.85 33.58 4.00
CA GLY A 152 -6.55 34.80 4.74
C GLY A 152 -5.77 34.57 6.04
N TRP A 153 -5.52 33.32 6.42
CA TRP A 153 -4.79 32.96 7.65
C TRP A 153 -3.34 32.64 7.35
N TYR A 154 -2.44 33.04 8.24
CA TYR A 154 -1.01 32.79 8.12
C TYR A 154 -0.71 31.28 8.06
N MET A 155 0.14 30.89 7.11
CA MET A 155 0.66 29.53 6.97
C MET A 155 2.14 29.47 7.30
N ALA A 156 2.50 28.60 8.23
CA ALA A 156 3.87 28.26 8.55
C ALA A 156 4.31 26.99 7.80
N ASP A 157 5.57 26.94 7.36
CA ASP A 157 6.15 25.75 6.74
C ASP A 157 6.34 24.61 7.74
N CYS A 158 6.59 24.92 9.01
CA CYS A 158 6.70 23.96 10.12
C CYS A 158 6.13 24.53 11.42
N ASP A 159 5.84 23.65 12.37
CA ASP A 159 5.57 24.01 13.75
C ASP A 159 6.88 24.32 14.49
N ASN A 160 6.80 24.67 15.77
CA ASN A 160 7.99 24.88 16.62
C ASN A 160 8.55 23.57 17.22
N GLY A 161 8.04 22.41 16.78
CA GLY A 161 8.45 21.11 17.30
C GLY A 161 8.08 20.94 18.77
N GLY A 162 9.04 20.49 19.57
CA GLY A 162 8.91 20.37 21.02
C GLY A 162 9.71 19.18 21.56
N GLU A 163 9.41 18.76 22.78
CA GLU A 163 10.20 17.72 23.45
C GLU A 163 9.91 16.32 22.92
N PRO A 164 10.92 15.42 22.87
CA PRO A 164 10.71 14.03 22.51
C PRO A 164 9.67 13.35 23.39
N ASP A 165 8.85 12.47 22.79
CA ASP A 165 7.92 11.67 23.58
C ASP A 165 8.69 10.58 24.34
N ALA A 166 8.62 10.63 25.67
CA ALA A 166 9.37 9.72 26.53
C ALA A 166 9.03 8.25 26.29
N LEU A 167 7.75 7.95 25.99
CA LEU A 167 7.30 6.58 25.74
C LEU A 167 7.93 6.04 24.45
N TYR A 168 7.94 6.84 23.39
CA TYR A 168 8.65 6.52 22.16
C TYR A 168 10.15 6.37 22.39
N GLU A 169 10.82 7.32 23.03
CA GLU A 169 12.28 7.26 23.29
C GLU A 169 12.68 6.00 24.05
N ASN A 170 11.98 5.68 25.13
CA ASN A 170 12.29 4.53 25.99
C ASN A 170 12.08 3.18 25.28
N SER A 171 11.19 3.16 24.28
CA SER A 171 10.89 1.95 23.51
C SER A 171 11.84 1.69 22.34
N ARG A 172 12.69 2.65 21.94
CA ARG A 172 13.44 2.60 20.67
C ARG A 172 14.33 1.37 20.49
N ASN A 173 14.87 0.86 21.60
CA ASN A 173 15.83 -0.24 21.61
C ASN A 173 15.17 -1.62 21.79
N ILE A 174 13.83 -1.70 21.82
CA ILE A 174 13.13 -2.97 21.88
C ILE A 174 13.39 -3.77 20.59
N ASP A 175 13.85 -5.00 20.78
CA ASP A 175 14.01 -5.98 19.71
C ASP A 175 12.68 -6.67 19.38
N ILE A 176 12.11 -6.32 18.23
CA ILE A 176 10.87 -6.91 17.74
C ILE A 176 11.03 -8.40 17.39
N ASN A 177 12.23 -8.84 17.01
CA ASN A 177 12.47 -10.25 16.69
C ASN A 177 12.31 -11.15 17.93
N GLN A 178 12.67 -10.64 19.10
CA GLN A 178 12.46 -11.36 20.35
C GLN A 178 10.97 -11.57 20.65
N LEU A 179 10.11 -10.61 20.29
CA LEU A 179 8.65 -10.71 20.46
C LEU A 179 8.01 -11.72 19.50
N HIS A 180 8.54 -11.79 18.28
CA HIS A 180 8.19 -12.86 17.35
C HIS A 180 8.57 -14.22 17.92
N ALA A 181 9.81 -14.36 18.41
CA ALA A 181 10.31 -15.61 18.96
C ALA A 181 9.55 -16.06 20.22
N SER A 182 9.03 -15.12 21.03
CA SER A 182 8.22 -15.42 22.21
C SER A 182 6.74 -15.67 21.92
N GLY A 183 6.29 -15.52 20.67
CA GLY A 183 4.90 -15.74 20.27
C GLY A 183 3.92 -14.64 20.71
N LEU A 184 4.42 -13.48 21.14
CA LEU A 184 3.62 -12.32 21.55
C LEU A 184 3.26 -11.39 20.37
N LEU A 185 3.94 -11.56 19.23
CA LEU A 185 3.77 -10.74 18.04
C LEU A 185 3.63 -11.59 16.77
N TYR A 186 2.52 -11.39 16.05
CA TYR A 186 2.19 -12.05 14.78
C TYR A 186 2.16 -11.02 13.65
N GLY A 187 2.73 -11.37 12.49
CA GLY A 187 2.84 -10.44 11.35
C GLY A 187 3.91 -9.38 11.53
N ASN A 188 4.23 -8.63 10.49
CA ASN A 188 5.39 -7.74 10.51
C ASN A 188 4.92 -6.27 10.54
N PRO A 189 5.15 -5.52 11.64
CA PRO A 189 4.93 -4.07 11.68
C PRO A 189 5.70 -3.38 10.54
N GLY A 190 5.03 -2.53 9.77
CA GLY A 190 5.60 -1.85 8.60
C GLY A 190 5.60 -2.68 7.31
N SER A 191 5.04 -3.90 7.32
CA SER A 191 4.85 -4.69 6.09
C SER A 191 3.46 -4.41 5.49
N GLY A 192 3.40 -3.76 4.33
CA GLY A 192 2.10 -3.46 3.68
C GLY A 192 2.10 -2.21 2.79
N LEU A 193 3.03 -1.29 3.03
CA LEU A 193 3.04 0.00 2.33
C LEU A 193 3.72 -0.04 0.96
N ASN A 194 4.50 -1.09 0.65
CA ASN A 194 5.23 -1.19 -0.63
C ASN A 194 4.33 -1.33 -1.87
N ALA A 195 3.07 -1.78 -1.70
CA ALA A 195 2.11 -1.98 -2.78
C ALA A 195 1.11 -0.82 -2.97
N SER A 196 1.18 0.22 -2.14
CA SER A 196 0.13 1.24 -1.98
C SER A 196 0.22 2.44 -2.94
N GLY A 197 1.28 2.52 -3.76
CA GLY A 197 1.48 3.63 -4.70
C GLY A 197 1.85 4.97 -4.03
N PHE A 198 2.16 4.97 -2.72
CA PHE A 198 2.69 6.13 -2.01
C PHE A 198 4.15 6.42 -2.42
N GLY A 199 4.56 7.70 -2.31
CA GLY A 199 5.96 8.08 -2.46
C GLY A 199 6.84 7.47 -1.37
N THR A 200 8.13 7.33 -1.65
CA THR A 200 9.13 6.71 -0.74
C THR A 200 9.05 7.25 0.69
N ASP A 201 8.91 8.56 0.84
CA ASP A 201 8.90 9.22 2.15
C ASP A 201 7.64 8.86 2.96
N ALA A 202 6.49 8.71 2.30
CA ALA A 202 5.25 8.31 2.94
C ALA A 202 5.27 6.83 3.35
N VAL A 203 5.88 5.97 2.53
CA VAL A 203 6.11 4.55 2.86
C VAL A 203 7.03 4.44 4.09
N THR A 204 8.17 5.13 4.09
CA THR A 204 9.10 5.13 5.22
C THR A 204 8.48 5.71 6.49
N SER A 205 7.67 6.77 6.37
CA SER A 205 6.94 7.37 7.50
C SER A 205 5.95 6.37 8.11
N GLY A 206 5.15 5.69 7.28
CA GLY A 206 4.20 4.70 7.76
C GLY A 206 4.88 3.51 8.44
N GLN A 207 5.96 2.98 7.84
CA GLN A 207 6.77 1.92 8.45
C GLN A 207 7.34 2.31 9.81
N ARG A 208 7.82 3.55 9.93
CA ARG A 208 8.32 4.09 11.21
C ARG A 208 7.21 4.18 12.25
N GLY A 209 6.02 4.59 11.85
CA GLY A 209 4.85 4.66 12.73
C GLY A 209 4.46 3.30 13.29
N GLU A 210 4.27 2.31 12.43
CA GLU A 210 3.89 0.96 12.85
C GLU A 210 4.96 0.31 13.73
N LEU A 211 6.23 0.37 13.32
CA LEU A 211 7.35 -0.17 14.09
C LEU A 211 7.52 0.54 15.44
N GLY A 212 7.36 1.86 15.45
CA GLY A 212 7.40 2.67 16.67
C GLY A 212 6.31 2.26 17.66
N LEU A 213 5.09 2.04 17.17
CA LEU A 213 3.98 1.60 18.01
C LEU A 213 4.20 0.19 18.55
N ALA A 214 4.69 -0.75 17.73
CA ALA A 214 5.00 -2.11 18.15
C ALA A 214 6.01 -2.13 19.31
N ARG A 215 7.05 -1.31 19.21
CA ARG A 215 8.05 -1.15 20.27
C ARG A 215 7.44 -0.56 21.54
N ILE A 216 6.58 0.44 21.44
CA ILE A 216 5.89 1.03 22.59
C ILE A 216 5.06 -0.02 23.33
N ILE A 217 4.23 -0.79 22.62
CA ILE A 217 3.38 -1.84 23.21
C ILE A 217 4.24 -2.86 23.98
N ALA A 218 5.36 -3.26 23.37
CA ALA A 218 6.28 -4.22 23.96
C ALA A 218 7.05 -3.65 25.16
N HIS A 219 7.50 -2.40 25.08
CA HIS A 219 8.16 -1.70 26.18
C HIS A 219 7.24 -1.61 27.41
N GLU A 220 5.96 -1.32 27.19
CA GLU A 220 4.96 -1.20 28.25
C GLU A 220 4.51 -2.56 28.84
N GLN A 221 5.01 -3.67 28.28
CA GLN A 221 4.75 -5.05 28.71
C GLN A 221 3.25 -5.34 28.90
N LEU A 222 2.44 -4.87 27.94
CA LEU A 222 1.00 -5.08 28.00
C LEU A 222 0.68 -6.58 27.83
N PRO A 223 -0.23 -7.15 28.64
CA PRO A 223 -0.60 -8.56 28.58
C PRO A 223 -1.55 -8.85 27.40
N VAL A 224 -1.04 -8.65 26.18
CA VAL A 224 -1.77 -8.81 24.93
C VAL A 224 -0.96 -9.61 23.93
N LEU A 225 -1.65 -10.27 23.00
CA LEU A 225 -1.07 -10.68 21.72
C LEU A 225 -1.25 -9.54 20.73
N SER A 226 -0.22 -9.23 19.95
CA SER A 226 -0.30 -8.23 18.89
C SER A 226 -0.27 -8.88 17.50
N PHE A 227 -1.21 -8.49 16.66
CA PHE A 227 -1.33 -8.93 15.27
C PHE A 227 -1.10 -7.72 14.37
N TRP A 228 -0.23 -7.85 13.37
CA TRP A 228 0.20 -6.74 12.51
C TRP A 228 -0.10 -7.03 11.06
N SER A 229 -0.42 -5.99 10.30
CA SER A 229 -0.70 -6.05 8.88
C SER A 229 -1.84 -7.04 8.56
N LEU A 230 -3.03 -6.80 9.08
CA LEU A 230 -4.18 -7.69 8.86
C LEU A 230 -4.89 -7.38 7.55
N TYR A 231 -5.40 -8.42 6.89
CA TYR A 231 -6.46 -8.26 5.89
C TYR A 231 -7.70 -7.65 6.53
N GLY A 232 -8.40 -6.78 5.80
CA GLY A 232 -9.76 -6.42 6.18
C GLY A 232 -10.79 -7.44 5.71
N MET A 233 -12.06 -7.13 5.92
CA MET A 233 -13.19 -7.91 5.44
C MET A 233 -13.96 -7.19 4.33
N ASP A 234 -14.61 -7.96 3.45
CA ASP A 234 -15.72 -7.51 2.63
C ASP A 234 -17.07 -7.75 3.32
N ASP A 235 -18.16 -7.40 2.65
CA ASP A 235 -19.52 -7.53 3.19
C ASP A 235 -19.97 -8.99 3.34
N GLN A 236 -19.20 -9.95 2.80
CA GLN A 236 -19.42 -11.39 2.94
C GLN A 236 -18.49 -12.01 4.00
N GLY A 237 -17.70 -11.20 4.72
CA GLY A 237 -16.76 -11.65 5.73
C GLY A 237 -15.49 -12.31 5.17
N ARG A 238 -15.22 -12.17 3.87
CA ARG A 238 -14.02 -12.71 3.23
C ARG A 238 -12.86 -11.73 3.38
N CYS A 239 -11.64 -12.25 3.47
CA CYS A 239 -10.43 -11.44 3.54
C CYS A 239 -10.26 -10.62 2.26
N VAL A 240 -10.06 -9.31 2.41
CA VAL A 240 -9.71 -8.39 1.34
C VAL A 240 -8.46 -7.60 1.70
N ASN A 241 -7.76 -7.11 0.67
CA ASN A 241 -6.61 -6.24 0.87
C ASN A 241 -7.07 -4.83 1.26
N ALA A 242 -7.51 -4.69 2.51
CA ALA A 242 -7.63 -3.44 3.24
C ALA A 242 -6.56 -3.42 4.33
N ASP A 243 -6.21 -2.23 4.80
CA ASP A 243 -5.10 -2.03 5.72
C ASP A 243 -5.65 -1.78 7.13
N ILE A 244 -5.55 -2.80 7.97
CA ILE A 244 -5.66 -2.69 9.43
C ILE A 244 -4.24 -2.92 9.95
N ASP A 245 -3.62 -1.87 10.48
CA ASP A 245 -2.19 -1.90 10.82
C ASP A 245 -1.93 -2.85 11.99
N CYS A 246 -2.75 -2.80 13.03
CA CYS A 246 -2.59 -3.60 14.24
C CYS A 246 -3.91 -4.00 14.90
N VAL A 247 -3.94 -5.20 15.49
CA VAL A 247 -4.91 -5.59 16.51
C VAL A 247 -4.17 -6.02 17.78
N LEU A 248 -4.51 -5.42 18.91
CA LEU A 248 -4.10 -5.91 20.24
C LEU A 248 -5.23 -6.77 20.80
N LEU A 249 -4.92 -7.99 21.23
CA LEU A 249 -5.90 -8.94 21.75
C LEU A 249 -5.54 -9.32 23.18
N GLY A 250 -6.48 -9.17 24.10
CA GLY A 250 -6.31 -9.53 25.51
C GLY A 250 -7.58 -10.15 26.08
N ILE A 251 -7.46 -10.71 27.27
CA ILE A 251 -8.58 -11.28 28.03
C ILE A 251 -8.55 -10.74 29.46
N ASP A 252 -9.70 -10.42 30.02
CA ASP A 252 -9.82 -9.96 31.41
C ASP A 252 -10.10 -11.12 32.39
N ALA A 253 -10.15 -10.80 33.69
CA ALA A 253 -10.42 -11.78 34.75
C ALA A 253 -11.83 -12.39 34.69
N ASP A 254 -12.77 -11.77 33.97
CA ASP A 254 -14.12 -12.29 33.72
C ASP A 254 -14.18 -13.15 32.45
N HIS A 255 -13.02 -13.49 31.87
CA HIS A 255 -12.87 -14.21 30.61
C HIS A 255 -13.53 -13.52 29.40
N ARG A 256 -13.64 -12.19 29.43
CA ARG A 256 -14.09 -11.40 28.27
C ARG A 256 -12.89 -11.06 27.41
N VAL A 257 -13.02 -11.31 26.11
CA VAL A 257 -11.96 -11.02 25.14
C VAL A 257 -12.11 -9.58 24.65
N HIS A 258 -11.02 -8.83 24.71
CA HIS A 258 -10.93 -7.43 24.28
C HIS A 258 -10.00 -7.32 23.08
N ALA A 259 -10.41 -6.57 22.06
CA ALA A 259 -9.60 -6.26 20.89
C ALA A 259 -9.50 -4.75 20.64
N TRP A 260 -8.29 -4.25 20.41
CA TRP A 260 -8.05 -2.88 19.96
C TRP A 260 -7.58 -2.91 18.52
N PHE A 261 -8.44 -2.50 17.59
CA PHE A 261 -8.11 -2.28 16.19
C PHE A 261 -7.48 -0.90 16.05
N VAL A 262 -6.20 -0.87 15.70
CA VAL A 262 -5.38 0.34 15.68
C VAL A 262 -4.83 0.57 14.28
N ASP A 263 -5.09 1.76 13.76
CA ASP A 263 -4.48 2.30 12.55
C ASP A 263 -3.38 3.28 12.97
N ALA A 264 -2.11 2.93 12.74
CA ALA A 264 -0.97 3.71 13.17
C ALA A 264 -0.68 4.81 12.15
N LYS A 265 -0.49 6.05 12.62
CA LYS A 265 -0.27 7.21 11.75
C LYS A 265 0.90 8.03 12.23
N ASN A 266 1.93 8.09 11.40
CA ASN A 266 3.09 8.94 11.59
C ASN A 266 2.95 10.19 10.72
N TYR A 267 2.17 11.15 11.19
CA TYR A 267 1.98 12.42 10.48
C TYR A 267 2.91 13.51 11.00
N LYS A 268 3.11 14.53 10.16
CA LYS A 268 3.94 15.70 10.47
C LYS A 268 3.43 16.43 11.72
N GLY A 269 4.35 16.92 12.53
CA GLY A 269 4.07 17.74 13.70
C GLY A 269 4.67 17.14 14.96
N GLY A 270 5.12 18.02 15.85
CA GLY A 270 5.51 17.71 17.21
C GLY A 270 4.46 18.12 18.23
N SER A 271 4.86 18.27 19.47
CA SER A 271 3.99 18.67 20.58
C SER A 271 3.43 20.10 20.47
N ASP A 272 4.01 20.95 19.63
CA ASP A 272 3.43 22.25 19.25
C ASP A 272 2.28 22.15 18.23
N THR A 273 2.12 21.01 17.55
CA THR A 273 1.04 20.81 16.57
C THR A 273 -0.22 20.29 17.26
N SER A 274 -1.38 20.84 16.88
CA SER A 274 -2.71 20.25 17.13
C SER A 274 -3.36 19.83 15.81
N TYR A 275 -3.96 18.64 15.79
CA TYR A 275 -4.82 18.18 14.70
C TYR A 275 -6.29 18.39 15.07
N VAL A 276 -7.05 19.06 14.20
CA VAL A 276 -8.43 19.45 14.51
C VAL A 276 -9.34 19.25 13.30
N ASN A 277 -10.58 18.79 13.52
CA ASN A 277 -11.53 18.61 12.42
C ASN A 277 -11.92 19.94 11.77
N VAL A 278 -11.67 20.07 10.47
CA VAL A 278 -12.27 21.13 9.63
C VAL A 278 -13.67 20.72 9.19
N ASN A 279 -13.82 19.43 8.89
CA ASN A 279 -15.08 18.77 8.58
C ASN A 279 -14.93 17.26 8.88
N GLU A 280 -15.93 16.46 8.50
CA GLU A 280 -15.96 15.01 8.77
C GLU A 280 -14.81 14.21 8.13
N ARG A 281 -14.14 14.76 7.11
CA ARG A 281 -13.10 14.07 6.33
C ARG A 281 -11.77 14.80 6.28
N CYS A 282 -11.63 15.93 6.96
CA CYS A 282 -10.40 16.71 6.94
C CYS A 282 -9.96 17.14 8.34
N LEU A 283 -8.69 16.91 8.65
CA LEU A 283 -8.02 17.46 9.84
C LEU A 283 -7.06 18.56 9.44
N ALA A 284 -7.21 19.76 10.00
CA ALA A 284 -6.23 20.83 9.89
C ALA A 284 -5.10 20.63 10.89
N ARG A 285 -3.91 21.10 10.51
CA ARG A 285 -2.72 21.20 11.37
C ARG A 285 -2.57 22.63 11.84
N ILE A 286 -2.50 22.82 13.15
CA ILE A 286 -2.31 24.14 13.76
C ILE A 286 -1.06 24.10 14.62
N SER A 287 -0.16 25.07 14.46
CA SER A 287 0.91 25.33 15.43
C SER A 287 0.35 26.23 16.52
N LYS A 288 0.36 25.73 17.76
CA LYS A 288 -0.18 26.43 18.92
C LYS A 288 0.59 27.72 19.20
N SER A 289 1.91 27.63 19.25
CA SER A 289 2.77 28.77 19.57
C SER A 289 2.89 29.78 18.42
N ARG A 290 2.91 29.33 17.16
CA ARG A 290 2.91 30.25 16.00
C ARG A 290 1.55 30.84 15.71
N ARG A 291 0.47 30.30 16.30
CA ARG A 291 -0.91 30.69 16.02
C ARG A 291 -1.18 30.68 14.51
N ALA A 292 -0.74 29.61 13.84
CA ALA A 292 -0.71 29.50 12.38
C ALA A 292 -1.18 28.12 11.92
N PHE A 293 -1.70 28.05 10.69
CA PHE A 293 -1.84 26.75 10.03
C PHE A 293 -0.48 26.20 9.59
N VAL A 294 -0.30 24.89 9.66
CA VAL A 294 0.98 24.24 9.29
C VAL A 294 0.85 23.50 7.97
N LYS A 295 1.74 23.85 7.04
CA LYS A 295 1.79 23.31 5.69
C LYS A 295 2.21 21.83 5.67
N GLY A 296 1.45 21.02 4.95
CA GLY A 296 1.81 19.65 4.57
C GLY A 296 2.77 19.60 3.38
N SER A 297 3.25 18.41 3.03
CA SER A 297 4.09 18.21 1.84
C SER A 297 3.38 18.56 0.52
N ASP A 298 2.05 18.50 0.51
CA ASP A 298 1.18 18.90 -0.60
C ASP A 298 0.86 20.40 -0.63
N GLY A 299 1.46 21.18 0.27
CA GLY A 299 1.24 22.61 0.40
C GLY A 299 -0.05 23.00 1.11
N LYS A 300 -0.87 22.04 1.58
CA LYS A 300 -2.15 22.31 2.22
C LYS A 300 -2.04 22.28 3.75
N PRO A 301 -2.90 23.01 4.49
CA PRO A 301 -2.89 22.98 5.94
C PRO A 301 -3.65 21.79 6.54
N TYR A 302 -4.21 20.89 5.73
CA TYR A 302 -5.04 19.79 6.19
C TYR A 302 -4.69 18.45 5.55
N ILE A 303 -5.05 17.34 6.18
CA ILE A 303 -5.05 16.00 5.59
C ILE A 303 -6.49 15.56 5.29
N THR A 304 -6.67 14.77 4.24
CA THR A 304 -7.91 14.06 3.97
C THR A 304 -7.87 12.67 4.59
N MET A 305 -8.91 12.33 5.34
CA MET A 305 -9.04 11.07 6.06
C MET A 305 -9.81 10.02 5.25
N SER A 306 -9.35 8.77 5.30
CA SER A 306 -10.04 7.63 4.68
C SER A 306 -11.19 7.10 5.56
N ARG A 307 -12.25 6.60 4.93
CA ARG A 307 -13.36 5.88 5.63
C ARG A 307 -13.00 4.43 5.99
N ASN A 308 -11.80 3.94 5.63
CA ASN A 308 -11.42 2.53 5.77
C ASN A 308 -11.72 1.96 7.17
N MET A 309 -11.26 2.61 8.25
CA MET A 309 -11.48 2.13 9.62
C MET A 309 -12.96 2.03 10.00
N ALA A 310 -13.78 3.01 9.60
CA ALA A 310 -15.22 2.96 9.86
C ALA A 310 -15.91 1.82 9.10
N MET A 311 -15.54 1.61 7.84
CA MET A 311 -16.05 0.53 7.02
C MET A 311 -15.61 -0.84 7.58
N GLN A 312 -14.36 -0.98 8.01
CA GLN A 312 -13.87 -2.21 8.61
C GLN A 312 -14.54 -2.49 9.96
N ARG A 313 -14.81 -1.47 10.78
CA ARG A 313 -15.62 -1.63 11.99
C ARG A 313 -16.98 -2.26 11.71
N GLU A 314 -17.68 -1.79 10.69
CA GLU A 314 -18.98 -2.33 10.26
C GLU A 314 -18.84 -3.79 9.78
N ARG A 315 -17.84 -4.08 8.94
CA ARG A 315 -17.67 -5.40 8.31
C ARG A 315 -17.17 -6.49 9.26
N TRP A 316 -16.36 -6.13 10.26
CA TRP A 316 -15.85 -7.07 11.26
C TRP A 316 -16.90 -7.43 12.32
N GLN A 317 -17.96 -6.62 12.48
CA GLN A 317 -18.91 -6.74 13.58
C GLN A 317 -19.49 -8.15 13.75
N ALA A 318 -19.93 -8.78 12.66
CA ALA A 318 -20.53 -10.11 12.71
C ALA A 318 -19.52 -11.19 13.14
N ALA A 319 -18.27 -11.09 12.69
CA ALA A 319 -17.22 -12.03 13.07
C ALA A 319 -16.83 -11.85 14.54
N LEU A 320 -16.65 -10.61 14.99
CA LEU A 320 -16.34 -10.29 16.38
C LEU A 320 -17.44 -10.74 17.34
N ALA A 321 -18.71 -10.54 16.97
CA ALA A 321 -19.86 -11.01 17.75
C ALA A 321 -19.89 -12.55 17.89
N ARG A 322 -19.57 -13.28 16.80
CA ARG A 322 -19.49 -14.76 16.82
C ARG A 322 -18.43 -15.25 17.81
N HIS A 323 -17.31 -14.55 17.89
CA HIS A 323 -16.20 -14.86 18.80
C HIS A 323 -16.32 -14.17 20.17
N ARG A 324 -17.43 -13.45 20.44
CA ARG A 324 -17.67 -12.70 21.69
C ARG A 324 -16.53 -11.74 22.07
N VAL A 325 -15.98 -11.06 21.07
CA VAL A 325 -14.90 -10.09 21.24
C VAL A 325 -15.48 -8.67 21.42
N ASP A 326 -15.16 -8.01 22.54
CA ASP A 326 -15.39 -6.58 22.72
C ASP A 326 -14.32 -5.79 21.97
N ALA A 327 -14.71 -5.00 20.97
CA ALA A 327 -13.78 -4.38 20.05
C ALA A 327 -13.82 -2.86 20.10
N ARG A 328 -12.64 -2.25 20.25
CA ARG A 328 -12.40 -0.80 20.20
C ARG A 328 -11.62 -0.46 18.94
N TRP A 329 -11.99 0.63 18.30
CA TRP A 329 -11.41 1.06 17.02
C TRP A 329 -10.82 2.46 17.16
N MET A 330 -9.57 2.62 16.76
CA MET A 330 -8.84 3.88 16.93
C MET A 330 -7.78 4.11 15.86
N VAL A 331 -7.47 5.38 15.65
CA VAL A 331 -6.31 5.84 14.89
C VAL A 331 -5.29 6.37 15.89
N CYS A 332 -4.11 5.77 15.94
CA CYS A 332 -3.06 6.14 16.87
C CYS A 332 -2.02 7.02 16.16
N MET A 333 -1.88 8.28 16.60
CA MET A 333 -0.86 9.21 16.11
C MET A 333 0.49 8.92 16.77
N VAL A 334 1.34 8.17 16.07
CA VAL A 334 2.64 7.73 16.58
C VAL A 334 3.69 8.81 16.31
N PRO A 335 4.53 9.17 17.29
CA PRO A 335 5.61 10.15 17.09
C PRO A 335 6.64 9.68 16.05
N GLY A 336 7.08 10.61 15.18
CA GLY A 336 8.02 10.33 14.08
C GLY A 336 9.47 10.72 14.33
N GLY A 337 9.77 11.23 15.51
CA GLY A 337 11.09 11.75 15.84
C GLY A 337 11.12 12.50 17.17
N ARG A 338 12.06 13.44 17.27
CA ARG A 338 12.41 14.13 18.53
C ARG A 338 11.48 15.27 18.91
N ASN A 339 10.43 15.53 18.14
CA ASN A 339 9.58 16.71 18.34
C ASN A 339 8.35 16.43 19.21
N GLY A 340 8.19 15.20 19.71
CA GLY A 340 7.04 14.78 20.49
C GLY A 340 5.86 14.34 19.62
N ILE A 341 4.67 14.33 20.24
CA ILE A 341 3.40 13.89 19.62
C ILE A 341 2.46 15.08 19.47
N PRO A 342 1.80 15.24 18.32
CA PRO A 342 0.74 16.22 18.15
C PRO A 342 -0.41 16.04 19.14
N ASP A 343 -1.01 17.13 19.57
CA ASP A 343 -2.27 17.11 20.30
C ASP A 343 -3.42 16.73 19.37
N VAL A 344 -4.13 15.66 19.73
CA VAL A 344 -5.25 15.08 18.98
C VAL A 344 -6.52 14.98 19.81
N SER A 345 -6.57 15.66 20.96
CA SER A 345 -7.71 15.62 21.89
C SER A 345 -9.04 16.03 21.24
N ASP A 346 -8.98 16.98 20.31
CA ASP A 346 -10.13 17.48 19.53
C ASP A 346 -10.33 16.75 18.18
N ALA A 347 -9.50 15.76 17.86
CA ALA A 347 -9.55 15.07 16.58
C ALA A 347 -10.45 13.83 16.61
N LYS A 348 -11.28 13.70 15.58
CA LYS A 348 -12.05 12.48 15.27
C LYS A 348 -11.77 12.04 13.86
N TRP A 349 -11.57 10.74 13.70
CA TRP A 349 -11.44 10.14 12.39
C TRP A 349 -12.84 9.84 11.80
N VAL A 350 -12.88 9.58 10.49
CA VAL A 350 -14.15 9.35 9.77
C VAL A 350 -14.96 8.25 10.46
N GLY A 351 -16.28 8.46 10.63
CA GLY A 351 -17.18 7.52 11.28
C GLY A 351 -17.13 7.55 12.81
N GLY A 352 -16.57 8.62 13.39
CA GLY A 352 -16.47 8.80 14.84
C GLY A 352 -15.42 7.90 15.50
N ILE A 353 -14.46 7.41 14.73
CA ILE A 353 -13.34 6.60 15.23
C ILE A 353 -12.42 7.52 16.06
N ALA A 354 -12.04 7.08 17.25
CA ALA A 354 -11.21 7.87 18.15
C ALA A 354 -9.81 8.09 17.54
N VAL A 355 -9.27 9.29 17.71
CA VAL A 355 -7.86 9.58 17.42
C VAL A 355 -7.15 9.68 18.75
N THR A 356 -6.06 8.93 18.93
CA THR A 356 -5.37 8.80 20.20
C THR A 356 -3.87 8.99 20.04
N SER A 357 -3.20 9.37 21.11
CA SER A 357 -1.77 9.19 21.31
C SER A 357 -1.46 7.73 21.73
N PRO A 358 -0.21 7.27 21.60
CA PRO A 358 0.24 6.00 22.18
C PRO A 358 -0.02 5.89 23.68
N ARG A 359 0.12 6.98 24.42
CA ARG A 359 -0.15 7.02 25.87
C ARG A 359 -1.61 6.71 26.18
N GLU A 360 -2.55 7.31 25.44
CA GLU A 360 -3.98 7.06 25.60
C GLU A 360 -4.37 5.63 25.18
N LEU A 361 -3.76 5.10 24.12
CA LEU A 361 -3.93 3.69 23.75
C LEU A 361 -3.46 2.75 24.88
N VAL A 362 -2.25 2.95 25.39
CA VAL A 362 -1.68 2.16 26.50
C VAL A 362 -2.58 2.24 27.73
N ALA A 363 -3.07 3.43 28.07
CA ALA A 363 -4.01 3.62 29.16
C ALA A 363 -5.34 2.87 28.92
N SER A 364 -5.87 2.89 27.70
CA SER A 364 -7.08 2.14 27.33
C SER A 364 -6.91 0.63 27.48
N VAL A 365 -5.74 0.09 27.13
CA VAL A 365 -5.42 -1.34 27.31
C VAL A 365 -5.31 -1.68 28.79
N ARG A 366 -4.56 -0.89 29.57
CA ARG A 366 -4.40 -1.10 31.01
C ARG A 366 -5.73 -1.02 31.77
N ALA A 367 -6.62 -0.12 31.37
CA ALA A 367 -7.94 0.03 31.99
C ALA A 367 -8.84 -1.23 31.84
N ALA A 368 -8.52 -2.14 30.90
CA ALA A 368 -9.25 -3.40 30.76
C ALA A 368 -8.85 -4.47 31.79
N ASN A 369 -7.85 -4.21 32.65
CA ASN A 369 -7.41 -5.14 33.72
C ASN A 369 -7.18 -6.57 33.21
N LEU A 370 -6.43 -6.67 32.12
CA LEU A 370 -6.17 -7.91 31.41
C LEU A 370 -5.30 -8.87 32.23
N ILE A 371 -5.57 -10.17 32.08
CA ILE A 371 -4.76 -11.27 32.61
C ILE A 371 -3.82 -11.82 31.53
N SER A 372 -3.10 -12.91 31.84
CA SER A 372 -2.14 -13.51 30.91
C SER A 372 -2.75 -13.80 29.53
N PRO A 373 -2.09 -13.40 28.43
CA PRO A 373 -2.59 -13.68 27.07
C PRO A 373 -2.62 -15.18 26.74
N ASN A 374 -1.98 -16.05 27.53
CA ASN A 374 -2.06 -17.50 27.36
C ASN A 374 -3.45 -18.06 27.69
N GLU A 375 -4.29 -17.30 28.40
CA GLU A 375 -5.67 -17.66 28.74
C GLU A 375 -6.66 -17.36 27.60
N LEU A 376 -6.18 -16.77 26.49
CA LEU A 376 -7.03 -16.49 25.33
C LEU A 376 -7.55 -17.80 24.68
N PRO A 377 -8.84 -17.86 24.31
CA PRO A 377 -9.38 -19.02 23.59
C PRO A 377 -8.65 -19.24 22.27
N SER A 378 -8.23 -20.48 22.01
CA SER A 378 -7.42 -20.81 20.83
C SER A 378 -8.13 -20.52 19.51
N ASP A 379 -9.44 -20.72 19.45
CA ASP A 379 -10.25 -20.42 18.26
C ASP A 379 -10.25 -18.92 17.91
N VAL A 380 -10.19 -18.05 18.92
CA VAL A 380 -10.10 -16.60 18.73
C VAL A 380 -8.70 -16.20 18.26
N VAL A 381 -7.66 -16.77 18.88
CA VAL A 381 -6.27 -16.53 18.46
C VAL A 381 -6.06 -16.98 17.02
N ASP A 382 -6.54 -18.18 16.66
CA ASP A 382 -6.42 -18.71 15.29
C ASP A 382 -7.25 -17.91 14.29
N PHE A 383 -8.42 -17.39 14.71
CA PHE A 383 -9.20 -16.46 13.90
C PHE A 383 -8.35 -15.24 13.51
N PHE A 384 -7.76 -14.51 14.46
CA PHE A 384 -6.93 -13.33 14.17
C PHE A 384 -5.64 -13.68 13.42
N ARG A 385 -4.97 -14.77 13.81
CA ARG A 385 -3.76 -15.26 13.12
C ARG A 385 -4.03 -15.53 11.65
N GLY A 386 -5.18 -16.13 11.31
CA GLY A 386 -5.60 -16.38 9.93
C GLY A 386 -5.88 -15.13 9.09
N ARG A 387 -5.88 -13.93 9.70
CA ARG A 387 -6.07 -12.65 9.00
C ARG A 387 -4.78 -11.85 8.87
N VAL A 388 -3.69 -12.29 9.47
CA VAL A 388 -2.37 -11.67 9.28
C VAL A 388 -1.93 -11.90 7.83
N LYS A 389 -1.52 -10.82 7.14
CA LYS A 389 -0.95 -10.91 5.81
C LYS A 389 0.38 -11.65 5.90
N GLN A 390 0.50 -12.77 5.21
CA GLN A 390 1.78 -13.46 5.13
C GLN A 390 2.73 -12.65 4.26
N VAL A 391 3.94 -12.41 4.76
CA VAL A 391 5.03 -11.95 3.91
C VAL A 391 5.38 -13.10 3.00
N VAL A 392 5.14 -12.95 1.70
CA VAL A 392 5.74 -13.85 0.72
C VAL A 392 7.24 -13.67 0.88
N ALA A 393 7.90 -14.66 1.47
CA ALA A 393 9.35 -14.71 1.49
C ALA A 393 9.80 -14.56 0.04
N ALA A 394 10.62 -13.55 -0.23
CA ALA A 394 11.32 -13.47 -1.51
C ALA A 394 12.18 -14.73 -1.59
N ALA A 395 11.73 -15.70 -2.38
CA ALA A 395 12.46 -16.90 -2.71
C ALA A 395 13.57 -16.59 -3.71
#